data_AF-A0A7X0NM54-F1
#
_entry.id   AF-A0A7X0NM54-F1
#
_cell.length_a   1.000
_cell.length_b   1.000
_cell.length_c   1.000
_cell.angle_alpha   90.00
_cell.angle_beta   90.00
_cell.angle_gamma   90.00
#
_symmetry.space_group_name_H-M   'P 1'
#
loop_
_entity.id
_entity.type
_entity.pdbx_description
1 polymer ?
#
loop_
_entity_poly.entity_id
_entity_poly.type
_entity_poly.pdbx_seq_one_letter_code
_entity_poly.pdbx_strand_id
1 'polypeptide(L)'
;MSQYYQVGDQVLWNPSNGVSALFMRSAHALAPETGLPTGLGPMRSDECQIDLEAFAAFVSALVERYERSNHPVLHALMEGFIATALVLVQRGGAELVRSERVDGDGWRDVQVSGPATRLPGGGTAGRWAELSARYARSMPR
;
A
#
# COMPACT_ATOMS: atom_id res chain seq x y z
N MET A 1 -6.15 22.40 -8.37
CA MET A 1 -6.55 22.02 -7.00
C MET A 1 -5.83 20.73 -6.65
N SER A 2 -5.34 20.66 -5.43
CA SER A 2 -4.53 19.57 -4.89
C SER A 2 -5.05 19.21 -3.50
N GLN A 3 -4.70 18.04 -2.98
CA GLN A 3 -5.17 17.54 -1.68
C GLN A 3 -4.00 17.13 -0.82
N TYR A 4 -4.02 17.48 0.46
CA TYR A 4 -2.94 17.25 1.42
C TYR A 4 -3.19 15.99 2.24
N TYR A 5 -2.24 15.07 2.23
CA TYR A 5 -2.19 13.92 3.13
C TYR A 5 -1.17 14.21 4.21
N GLN A 6 -1.58 14.15 5.48
CA GLN A 6 -0.74 14.61 6.58
C GLN A 6 -0.93 13.79 7.87
N VAL A 7 0.08 13.83 8.73
CA VAL A 7 0.04 13.30 10.09
C VAL A 7 0.25 14.47 11.04
N GLY A 8 -0.80 14.88 11.74
CA GLY A 8 -0.79 16.15 12.46
C GLY A 8 -0.57 17.30 11.48
N ASP A 9 0.50 18.07 11.70
CA ASP A 9 0.90 19.20 10.85
C ASP A 9 1.92 18.82 9.75
N GLN A 10 2.36 17.57 9.70
CA GLN A 10 3.36 17.13 8.74
C GLN A 10 2.72 16.66 7.44
N VAL A 11 2.89 17.45 6.37
CA VAL A 11 2.46 17.06 5.02
C VAL A 11 3.36 15.94 4.46
N LEU A 12 2.74 14.82 4.10
CA LEU A 12 3.39 13.65 3.53
C LEU A 12 3.28 13.62 2.01
N TRP A 13 2.18 14.10 1.44
CA TRP A 13 1.92 14.08 -0.01
C TRP A 13 0.84 15.10 -0.42
N ASN A 14 1.04 15.77 -1.56
CA ASN A 14 0.11 16.75 -2.12
C ASN A 14 -0.27 16.45 -3.59
N PRO A 15 -1.06 15.40 -3.86
CA PRO A 15 -1.49 15.03 -5.20
C PRO A 15 -2.55 15.97 -5.78
N SER A 16 -2.76 15.86 -7.10
CA SER A 16 -3.96 16.41 -7.73
C SER A 16 -5.22 15.65 -7.28
N ASN A 17 -6.38 16.32 -7.35
CA ASN A 17 -7.66 15.76 -6.90
C ASN A 17 -7.99 14.40 -7.55
N GLY A 18 -7.67 14.23 -8.84
CA GLY A 18 -7.93 12.98 -9.56
C GLY A 18 -7.09 11.81 -9.05
N VAL A 19 -5.81 12.06 -8.78
CA VAL A 19 -4.89 11.06 -8.23
C VAL A 19 -5.30 10.68 -6.80
N SER A 20 -5.63 11.68 -5.98
CA SER A 20 -6.12 11.47 -4.62
C SER A 20 -7.42 10.66 -4.58
N ALA A 21 -8.40 11.01 -5.41
CA ALA A 21 -9.66 10.27 -5.49
C ALA A 21 -9.47 8.80 -5.91
N LEU A 22 -8.54 8.54 -6.84
CA LEU A 22 -8.20 7.17 -7.22
C LEU A 22 -7.53 6.44 -6.05
N PHE A 23 -6.55 7.07 -5.39
CA PHE A 23 -5.84 6.49 -4.25
C PHE A 23 -6.77 6.09 -3.11
N MET A 24 -7.69 6.98 -2.71
CA MET A 24 -8.68 6.68 -1.67
C MET A 24 -9.60 5.52 -2.06
N ARG A 25 -10.13 5.52 -3.29
CA ARG A 25 -10.99 4.42 -3.76
C ARG A 25 -10.24 3.09 -3.79
N SER A 26 -8.98 3.09 -4.23
CA SER A 26 -8.12 1.90 -4.19
C SER A 26 -7.89 1.41 -2.76
N ALA A 27 -7.63 2.30 -1.81
CA ALA A 27 -7.50 1.93 -0.40
C ALA A 27 -8.76 1.24 0.13
N HIS A 28 -9.94 1.83 -0.14
CA HIS A 28 -11.22 1.24 0.27
C HIS A 28 -11.54 -0.07 -0.44
N ALA A 29 -11.16 -0.23 -1.71
CA ALA A 29 -11.34 -1.49 -2.44
C ALA A 29 -10.44 -2.61 -1.91
N LEU A 30 -9.27 -2.26 -1.37
CA LEU A 30 -8.30 -3.21 -0.81
C LEU A 30 -8.50 -3.50 0.69
N ALA A 31 -9.27 -2.67 1.41
CA ALA A 31 -9.56 -2.91 2.83
C ALA A 31 -10.12 -4.32 3.12
N PRO A 32 -11.08 -4.87 2.33
CA PRO A 32 -11.58 -6.23 2.54
C PRO A 32 -10.52 -7.33 2.42
N GLU A 33 -9.45 -7.13 1.63
CA GLU A 33 -8.37 -8.12 1.49
C GLU A 33 -7.52 -8.26 2.77
N THR A 34 -7.61 -7.29 3.68
CA THR A 34 -6.87 -7.27 4.95
C THR A 34 -7.79 -7.40 6.16
N GLY A 35 -9.07 -7.04 6.04
CA GLY A 35 -9.98 -6.90 7.17
C GLY A 35 -9.63 -5.74 8.11
N LEU A 36 -8.70 -4.87 7.74
CA LEU A 36 -8.21 -3.76 8.57
C LEU A 36 -8.77 -2.41 8.10
N PRO A 37 -8.90 -1.43 9.01
CA PRO A 37 -9.17 -0.04 8.63
C PRO A 37 -8.00 0.50 7.79
N THR A 38 -8.29 1.35 6.80
CA THR A 38 -7.24 1.89 5.92
C THR A 38 -6.28 2.83 6.64
N GLY A 39 -6.70 3.46 7.74
CA GLY A 39 -5.97 4.54 8.42
C GLY A 39 -6.09 5.92 7.72
N LEU A 40 -6.81 6.01 6.60
CA LEU A 40 -7.09 7.28 5.92
C LEU A 40 -8.34 7.94 6.53
N GLY A 41 -8.18 9.16 7.02
CA GLY A 41 -9.29 10.00 7.47
C GLY A 41 -10.17 10.50 6.32
N PRO A 42 -11.32 11.12 6.65
CA PRO A 42 -12.17 11.73 5.63
C PRO A 42 -11.47 12.92 4.99
N MET A 43 -11.58 13.07 3.66
CA MET A 43 -11.14 14.26 2.95
C MET A 43 -12.01 15.46 3.34
N ARG A 44 -11.44 16.45 4.03
CA ARG A 44 -12.12 17.67 4.50
C ARG A 44 -11.26 18.89 4.23
N SER A 45 -11.83 19.91 3.58
CA SER A 45 -11.09 21.14 3.24
C SER A 45 -9.78 20.86 2.49
N ASP A 46 -9.81 19.91 1.55
CA ASP A 46 -8.65 19.41 0.80
C ASP A 46 -7.56 18.72 1.65
N GLU A 47 -7.86 18.35 2.90
CA GLU A 47 -6.94 17.65 3.79
C GLU A 47 -7.45 16.24 4.17
N CYS A 48 -6.52 15.30 4.30
CA CYS A 48 -6.71 13.95 4.78
C CYS A 48 -5.71 13.67 5.90
N GLN A 49 -6.21 13.54 7.13
CA GLN A 49 -5.41 13.09 8.26
C GLN A 49 -5.18 11.58 8.16
N ILE A 50 -3.93 11.17 8.27
CA ILE A 50 -3.54 9.76 8.30
C ILE A 50 -3.33 9.36 9.76
N ASP A 51 -4.10 8.38 10.22
CA ASP A 51 -3.74 7.60 11.39
C ASP A 51 -2.57 6.69 10.99
N LEU A 52 -1.35 7.12 11.33
CA LEU A 52 -0.13 6.50 10.84
C LEU A 52 0.03 5.04 11.31
N GLU A 53 -0.41 4.74 12.54
CA GLU A 53 -0.32 3.39 13.08
C GLU A 53 -1.27 2.44 12.35
N ALA A 54 -2.54 2.84 12.21
CA ALA A 54 -3.53 2.06 11.47
C ALA A 54 -3.15 1.91 9.99
N PHE A 55 -2.64 2.98 9.38
CA PHE A 55 -2.20 2.97 7.98
C PHE A 55 -0.99 2.05 7.77
N ALA A 56 0.01 2.08 8.66
CA ALA A 56 1.17 1.19 8.58
C ALA A 56 0.76 -0.29 8.75
N ALA A 57 -0.17 -0.60 9.66
CA ALA A 57 -0.69 -1.96 9.82
C ALA A 57 -1.43 -2.45 8.57
N PHE A 58 -2.30 -1.62 8.00
CA PHE A 58 -3.00 -1.91 6.74
C PHE A 58 -2.03 -2.18 5.58
N VAL A 59 -1.04 -1.31 5.39
CA VAL A 59 -0.04 -1.47 4.32
C VAL A 59 0.80 -2.73 4.53
N SER A 60 1.18 -3.04 5.77
CA SER A 60 1.94 -4.26 6.09
C SER A 60 1.14 -5.51 5.75
N ALA A 61 -0.15 -5.55 6.07
CA ALA A 61 -1.04 -6.66 5.71
C ALA A 61 -1.21 -6.82 4.20
N LEU A 62 -1.27 -5.71 3.44
CA LEU A 62 -1.30 -5.78 1.97
C LEU A 62 0.00 -6.34 1.38
N VAL A 63 1.16 -5.96 1.94
CA VAL A 63 2.46 -6.53 1.54
C VAL A 63 2.49 -8.03 1.83
N GLU A 64 2.07 -8.46 3.02
CA GLU A 64 2.01 -9.89 3.37
C GLU A 64 1.07 -10.65 2.42
N ARG A 65 -0.12 -10.10 2.14
CA ARG A 65 -1.09 -10.66 1.20
C ARG A 65 -0.53 -10.82 -0.21
N TYR A 66 0.21 -9.81 -0.67
CA TYR A 66 0.91 -9.84 -1.95
C TYR A 66 1.96 -10.95 -1.96
N GLU A 67 2.79 -11.05 -0.92
CA GLU A 67 3.90 -12.02 -0.86
C GLU A 67 3.44 -13.47 -0.69
N ARG A 68 2.28 -13.71 -0.07
CA ARG A 68 1.67 -15.05 0.05
C ARG A 68 1.00 -15.54 -1.24
N SER A 69 0.77 -14.66 -2.21
CA SER A 69 0.17 -15.02 -3.49
C SER A 69 1.24 -15.18 -4.57
N ASN A 70 0.95 -16.02 -5.55
CA ASN A 70 1.70 -16.09 -6.81
C ASN A 70 0.84 -15.65 -8.01
N HIS A 71 -0.35 -15.09 -7.75
CA HIS A 71 -1.29 -14.73 -8.81
C HIS A 71 -0.87 -13.41 -9.50
N PRO A 72 -0.48 -13.43 -10.78
CA PRO A 72 0.11 -12.26 -11.44
C PRO A 72 -0.86 -11.08 -11.56
N VAL A 73 -2.16 -11.36 -11.77
CA VAL A 73 -3.20 -10.30 -11.84
C VAL A 73 -3.39 -9.61 -10.49
N LEU A 74 -3.45 -10.35 -9.38
CA LEU A 74 -3.53 -9.77 -8.04
C LEU A 74 -2.35 -8.83 -7.80
N HIS A 75 -1.15 -9.28 -8.14
CA HIS A 75 0.05 -8.47 -8.01
C HIS A 75 -0.06 -7.16 -8.80
N ALA A 76 -0.47 -7.21 -10.06
CA ALA A 76 -0.63 -6.02 -10.89
C ALA A 76 -1.66 -5.02 -10.31
N LEU A 77 -2.74 -5.52 -9.71
CA LEU A 77 -3.78 -4.68 -9.11
C LEU A 77 -3.33 -3.99 -7.82
N MET A 78 -2.54 -4.68 -6.99
CA MET A 78 -2.13 -4.17 -5.67
C MET A 78 -0.86 -3.32 -5.72
N GLU A 79 0.06 -3.61 -6.63
CA GLU A 79 1.44 -3.11 -6.61
C GLU A 79 1.55 -1.59 -6.63
N GLY A 80 0.82 -0.92 -7.53
CA GLY A 80 0.86 0.54 -7.64
C GLY A 80 0.35 1.24 -6.37
N PHE A 81 -0.66 0.65 -5.71
CA PHE A 81 -1.16 1.15 -4.44
C PHE A 81 -0.15 0.94 -3.31
N ILE A 82 0.36 -0.29 -3.15
CA ILE A 82 1.34 -0.62 -2.11
C ILE A 82 2.58 0.27 -2.24
N ALA A 83 3.12 0.45 -3.45
CA ALA A 83 4.27 1.32 -3.70
C ALA A 83 4.05 2.75 -3.17
N THR A 84 2.88 3.31 -3.47
CA THR A 84 2.50 4.67 -3.08
C THR A 84 2.31 4.77 -1.57
N ALA A 85 1.64 3.78 -0.98
CA ALA A 85 1.36 3.73 0.44
C ALA A 85 2.63 3.55 1.29
N LEU A 86 3.59 2.74 0.83
CA LEU A 86 4.90 2.59 1.48
C LEU A 86 5.66 3.91 1.57
N VAL A 87 5.58 4.77 0.54
CA VAL A 87 6.19 6.11 0.59
C VAL A 87 5.54 6.96 1.68
N LEU A 88 4.23 6.90 1.85
CA LEU A 88 3.53 7.64 2.91
C LEU A 88 3.96 7.14 4.31
N VAL A 89 4.01 5.81 4.52
CA VAL A 89 4.51 5.21 5.78
C VAL A 89 5.93 5.71 6.08
N GLN A 90 6.84 5.61 5.10
CA GLN A 90 8.23 6.06 5.23
C GLN A 90 8.33 7.56 5.55
N ARG A 91 7.53 8.40 4.90
CA ARG A 91 7.51 9.86 5.14
C ARG A 91 6.95 10.22 6.50
N GLY A 92 5.98 9.46 7.00
CA GLY A 92 5.42 9.60 8.34
C GLY A 92 6.35 9.11 9.45
N GLY A 93 7.45 8.44 9.11
CA GLY A 93 8.43 7.94 10.08
C GLY A 93 8.02 6.63 10.77
N ALA A 94 7.03 5.92 10.23
CA ALA A 94 6.67 4.59 10.71
C ALA A 94 7.43 3.49 9.96
N GLU A 95 7.63 2.36 10.63
CA GLU A 95 8.13 1.13 10.03
C GLU A 95 6.97 0.16 9.76
N LEU A 96 7.19 -0.79 8.83
CA LEU A 96 6.20 -1.84 8.59
C LEU A 96 6.11 -2.77 9.79
N VAL A 97 4.88 -3.03 10.22
CA VAL A 97 4.60 -3.95 11.31
C VAL A 97 4.77 -5.37 10.78
N ARG A 98 5.78 -6.08 11.28
CA ARG A 98 5.88 -7.52 11.07
C ARG A 98 4.78 -8.19 11.90
N SER A 99 3.78 -8.76 11.23
CA SER A 99 2.74 -9.53 11.90
C SER A 99 3.33 -10.82 12.46
N GLU A 100 3.21 -11.03 13.76
CA GLU A 100 3.42 -12.34 14.40
C GLU A 100 2.05 -13.01 14.63
N ARG A 101 1.31 -13.38 13.58
CA ARG A 101 0.03 -14.11 13.76
C ARG A 101 -0.22 -15.25 12.78
N VAL A 102 -0.96 -16.20 13.36
CA VAL A 102 -1.14 -17.62 13.04
C VAL A 102 -1.83 -17.86 11.70
N ASP A 103 -1.27 -18.78 10.91
CA ASP A 103 -1.81 -19.32 9.66
C ASP A 103 -3.28 -19.71 9.82
N GLY A 104 -4.17 -18.88 9.28
CA GLY A 104 -5.60 -19.02 9.54
C GLY A 104 -6.50 -18.38 8.49
N ASP A 105 -6.13 -18.40 7.21
CA ASP A 105 -7.11 -18.54 6.12
C ASP A 105 -6.40 -19.03 4.85
N GLY A 106 -6.95 -20.08 4.24
CA GLY A 106 -6.29 -20.87 3.22
C GLY A 106 -6.17 -20.15 1.87
N TRP A 107 -5.04 -20.35 1.19
CA TRP A 107 -4.84 -20.59 -0.25
C TRP A 107 -5.92 -20.10 -1.24
N ARG A 108 -6.50 -18.91 -1.06
CA ARG A 108 -7.58 -18.41 -1.94
C ARG A 108 -7.09 -18.01 -3.33
N ASP A 109 -5.80 -17.69 -3.47
CA ASP A 109 -5.22 -17.13 -4.70
C ASP A 109 -3.99 -17.89 -5.21
N VAL A 110 -4.02 -19.21 -5.14
CA VAL A 110 -2.99 -20.03 -5.78
C VAL A 110 -3.43 -20.36 -7.21
N GLN A 111 -2.81 -19.73 -8.21
CA GLN A 111 -2.91 -20.20 -9.59
C GLN A 111 -2.20 -21.55 -9.71
N VAL A 112 -2.93 -22.58 -10.12
CA VAL A 112 -2.35 -23.88 -10.52
C VAL A 112 -1.53 -23.64 -11.79
N SER A 113 -0.23 -23.96 -11.75
CA SER A 113 0.73 -23.58 -12.79
C SER A 113 0.36 -24.13 -14.18
N GLY A 114 0.10 -23.23 -15.13
CA GLY A 114 0.50 -23.39 -16.55
C GLY A 114 1.98 -23.01 -16.73
N PRO A 115 2.63 -23.27 -17.89
CA PRO A 115 4.08 -23.16 -18.04
C PRO A 115 4.58 -21.78 -17.62
N ALA A 116 5.35 -21.76 -16.54
CA ALA A 116 5.71 -20.56 -15.81
C ALA A 116 6.80 -19.75 -16.51
N THR A 117 6.45 -18.56 -16.99
CA THR A 117 7.44 -17.50 -17.20
C THR A 117 7.84 -16.97 -15.82
N ARG A 118 8.92 -17.50 -15.24
CA ARG A 118 9.48 -16.93 -14.00
C ARG A 118 9.98 -15.52 -14.29
N LEU A 119 9.43 -14.53 -13.59
CA LEU A 119 10.07 -13.22 -13.44
C LEU A 119 11.29 -13.38 -12.51
N PRO A 120 12.37 -12.60 -12.69
CA PRO A 120 13.59 -12.76 -11.92
C PRO A 120 13.33 -12.46 -10.44
N GLY A 121 13.62 -13.44 -9.59
CA GLY A 121 13.50 -13.33 -8.14
C GLY A 121 14.63 -12.50 -7.54
N GLY A 122 14.42 -11.20 -7.42
CA GLY A 122 15.02 -10.39 -6.36
C GLY A 122 14.17 -10.50 -5.10
N GLY A 123 14.79 -10.57 -3.91
CA GLY A 123 14.03 -10.65 -2.65
C GLY A 123 12.99 -9.53 -2.57
N THR A 124 11.76 -9.86 -2.15
CA THR A 124 10.62 -8.94 -2.12
C THR A 124 10.90 -7.66 -1.34
N ALA A 125 11.68 -7.76 -0.25
CA ALA A 125 12.15 -6.59 0.51
C ALA A 125 12.97 -5.61 -0.34
N GLY A 126 13.90 -6.09 -1.17
CA GLY A 126 14.70 -5.24 -2.06
C GLY A 126 13.87 -4.60 -3.17
N ARG A 127 12.88 -5.35 -3.68
CA ARG A 127 11.94 -4.85 -4.68
C ARG A 127 11.08 -3.72 -4.14
N TRP A 128 10.52 -3.85 -2.94
CA TRP A 128 9.70 -2.79 -2.34
C TRP A 128 10.51 -1.51 -2.08
N ALA A 129 11.77 -1.64 -1.64
CA ALA A 129 12.66 -0.50 -1.47
C ALA A 129 12.91 0.24 -2.79
N GLU A 130 13.16 -0.49 -3.89
CA GLU A 130 13.36 0.12 -5.21
C GLU A 130 12.07 0.81 -5.70
N LEU A 131 10.93 0.13 -5.57
CA LEU A 131 9.63 0.63 -6.02
C LEU A 131 9.21 1.88 -5.24
N SER A 132 9.35 1.87 -3.91
CA SER A 132 9.03 3.03 -3.08
C SER A 132 9.96 4.19 -3.38
N ALA A 133 11.27 3.96 -3.56
CA ALA A 133 12.22 5.00 -3.95
C ALA A 133 11.85 5.62 -5.31
N ARG A 134 11.36 4.81 -6.27
CA ARG A 134 10.88 5.31 -7.56
C ARG A 134 9.66 6.20 -7.41
N TYR A 135 8.66 5.76 -6.66
CA TYR A 135 7.42 6.52 -6.46
C TYR A 135 7.64 7.79 -5.64
N ALA A 136 8.55 7.76 -4.66
CA ALA A 136 8.88 8.92 -3.85
C ALA A 136 9.35 10.13 -4.68
N ARG A 137 10.02 9.90 -5.83
CA ARG A 137 10.44 10.95 -6.76
C ARG A 137 9.27 11.61 -7.50
N SER A 138 8.16 10.90 -7.65
CA SER A 138 6.96 11.37 -8.34
C SER A 138 5.88 11.88 -7.40
N MET A 139 6.10 11.83 -6.08
CA MET A 139 5.15 12.24 -5.06
C MET A 139 5.55 13.60 -4.45
N PRO A 140 4.99 14.73 -4.93
CA PRO A 140 5.26 16.03 -4.32
C PRO A 140 4.78 16.06 -2.86
N ARG A 141 5.45 16.84 -2.01
CA ARG A 141 4.97 17.15 -0.66
C ARG A 141 4.16 18.42 -0.70
#